data_AF-A0A4Q2UVF9-F1
#
_entry.id   AF-A0A4Q2UVF9-F1
#
_cell.length_a   1.000
_cell.length_b   1.000
_cell.length_c   1.000
_cell.angle_alpha   90.00
_cell.angle_beta   90.00
_cell.angle_gamma   90.00
#
_symmetry.space_group_name_H-M   'P 1'
#
loop_
_entity.id
_entity.type
_entity.pdbx_description
1 polymer ?
#
loop_
_entity_poly.entity_id
_entity_poly.type
_entity_poly.pdbx_seq_one_letter_code
_entity_poly.pdbx_strand_id
1 'polypeptide(L)'
;RQFTRQFRVRRQPVVIWLDYLRRHHPGYRCVVIDEERLNQLPQDGNVLDAIPQSQVEAADVGPEEDQEAEPDLEDEAAVPDLLAKDTELDALRSILAGESEADSELSTSFQAQAQHELQLPNIRHTPINEFNRSHALLSLAFPCLFPDGRADFVEPRLRSIDYKDYVEHAMRWHDGRFARHPTFRFVAFNTLMRSQARSRSRFFVKQHDGRQQPLTREQLIQALEHSEDPEAQALINSIARHAVSIRGTRPFWNKKRQDLEAYAYNLGCPGAFITFSPADLHWRSLYQHMPQYDDWLAATEPERMALSRRLLRQNPHIAAFHFYRRYTLFRDIVLSKKFSITDYWDRYEWQGRGSPHNHGLYWMDNCPGADMEDEAARDVFARTWGFHVTAINPEPSRTMPQGEGNPLSVDPLSIEMTFLRLSQIVNRCQRHKCNTTYCLRVRKRTGDLARDMEGAAADIEAANVANPERECRFDFPRALRELAAVIRKEGRSYYVFEAARNDSLMNNFNPA
;
A
#
# COMPACT_ATOMS: atom_id res chain seq x y z
N ARG A 1 20.45 3.69 2.40
CA ARG A 1 20.52 2.64 1.34
C ARG A 1 19.55 1.47 1.64
N GLN A 2 18.38 1.47 1.01
CA GLN A 2 17.19 0.63 1.26
C GLN A 2 17.31 -0.89 1.06
N PHE A 3 18.46 -1.49 0.75
CA PHE A 3 18.52 -2.95 0.48
C PHE A 3 19.80 -3.63 0.96
N THR A 4 20.60 -2.96 1.79
CA THR A 4 21.96 -3.36 2.13
C THR A 4 22.09 -4.83 2.57
N ARG A 5 21.09 -5.39 3.28
CA ARG A 5 21.11 -6.80 3.71
C ARG A 5 20.91 -7.81 2.58
N GLN A 6 20.22 -7.44 1.49
CA GLN A 6 19.97 -8.31 0.35
C GLN A 6 21.22 -8.51 -0.52
N PHE A 7 22.21 -7.62 -0.41
CA PHE A 7 23.47 -7.67 -1.14
C PHE A 7 24.61 -8.32 -0.36
N ARG A 8 24.33 -8.98 0.77
CA ARG A 8 25.33 -9.78 1.47
C ARG A 8 25.48 -11.15 0.81
N VAL A 9 26.69 -11.48 0.39
CA VAL A 9 27.04 -12.71 -0.30
C VAL A 9 28.04 -13.50 0.53
N ARG A 10 27.88 -14.84 0.54
CA ARG A 10 28.86 -15.78 1.07
C ARG A 10 29.26 -16.75 -0.03
N ARG A 11 30.53 -16.71 -0.47
CA ARG A 11 31.01 -17.48 -1.63
C ARG A 11 30.79 -18.99 -1.49
N GLN A 12 31.15 -19.58 -0.35
CA GLN A 12 31.05 -21.05 -0.16
C GLN A 12 29.60 -21.57 -0.31
N PRO A 13 28.57 -20.97 0.33
CA PRO A 13 27.17 -21.31 0.04
C PRO A 13 26.77 -21.19 -1.42
N VAL A 14 27.25 -20.15 -2.14
CA VAL A 14 26.94 -19.99 -3.58
C VAL A 14 27.50 -21.15 -4.39
N VAL A 15 28.75 -21.56 -4.15
CA VAL A 15 29.39 -22.71 -4.84
C VAL A 15 28.56 -23.98 -4.64
N ILE A 16 28.24 -24.30 -3.37
CA ILE A 16 27.44 -25.48 -3.02
C ILE A 16 26.08 -25.46 -3.72
N TRP A 17 25.42 -24.30 -3.77
CA TRP A 17 24.13 -24.15 -4.43
C TRP A 17 24.21 -24.31 -5.94
N LEU A 18 25.23 -23.74 -6.60
CA LEU A 18 25.42 -23.90 -8.04
C LEU A 18 25.66 -25.38 -8.41
N ASP A 19 26.49 -26.08 -7.62
CA ASP A 19 26.72 -27.52 -7.80
C ASP A 19 25.46 -28.35 -7.57
N TYR A 20 24.67 -28.01 -6.54
CA TYR A 20 23.38 -28.65 -6.29
C TYR A 20 22.44 -28.47 -7.49
N LEU A 21 22.29 -27.23 -8.00
CA LEU A 21 21.40 -26.93 -9.12
C LEU A 21 21.81 -27.68 -10.39
N ARG A 22 23.12 -27.80 -10.68
CA ARG A 22 23.60 -28.58 -11.83
C ARG A 22 23.22 -30.07 -11.74
N ARG A 23 23.18 -30.64 -10.54
CA ARG A 23 22.85 -32.06 -10.33
C ARG A 23 21.35 -32.32 -10.31
N HIS A 24 20.57 -31.41 -9.71
CA HIS A 24 19.17 -31.66 -9.37
C HIS A 24 18.17 -30.88 -10.23
N HIS A 25 18.49 -29.66 -10.66
CA HIS A 25 17.54 -28.81 -11.38
C HIS A 25 17.67 -28.99 -12.91
N PRO A 26 16.62 -29.44 -13.63
CA PRO A 26 16.68 -29.67 -15.08
C PRO A 26 17.20 -28.47 -15.89
N GLY A 27 16.75 -27.27 -15.52
CA GLY A 27 17.15 -26.00 -16.14
C GLY A 27 18.62 -25.59 -15.97
N TYR A 28 19.36 -26.16 -15.01
CA TYR A 28 20.75 -25.78 -14.72
C TYR A 28 21.79 -26.85 -15.09
N ARG A 29 21.36 -28.03 -15.57
CA ARG A 29 22.27 -29.17 -15.88
C ARG A 29 23.40 -28.82 -16.83
N CYS A 30 23.12 -27.97 -17.82
CA CYS A 30 24.07 -27.58 -18.86
C CYS A 30 24.75 -26.23 -18.61
N VAL A 31 24.54 -25.63 -17.43
CA VAL A 31 25.19 -24.35 -17.08
C VAL A 31 26.66 -24.60 -16.73
N VAL A 32 27.54 -23.84 -17.37
CA VAL A 32 28.97 -23.80 -17.07
C VAL A 32 29.22 -22.74 -16.01
N ILE A 33 29.83 -23.13 -14.89
CA ILE A 33 30.20 -22.21 -13.83
C ILE A 33 31.56 -21.60 -14.19
N ASP A 34 31.63 -20.28 -14.19
CA ASP A 34 32.86 -19.52 -14.40
C ASP A 34 33.57 -19.33 -13.05
N GLU A 35 34.65 -20.08 -12.84
CA GLU A 35 35.43 -20.05 -11.61
C GLU A 35 36.12 -18.69 -11.37
N GLU A 36 36.49 -17.97 -12.43
CA GLU A 36 37.14 -16.66 -12.31
C GLU A 36 36.16 -15.65 -11.71
N ARG A 37 34.93 -15.59 -12.25
CA ARG A 37 33.86 -14.72 -11.73
C ARG A 37 33.41 -15.15 -10.34
N LEU A 38 33.35 -16.45 -10.07
CA LEU A 38 33.00 -16.98 -8.75
C LEU A 38 34.03 -16.55 -7.68
N ASN A 39 35.31 -16.48 -8.06
CA ASN A 39 36.39 -16.05 -7.18
C ASN A 39 36.38 -14.55 -6.88
N GLN A 40 35.72 -13.72 -7.70
CA GLN A 40 35.49 -12.28 -7.42
C GLN A 40 34.57 -12.06 -6.21
N LEU A 41 33.72 -13.04 -5.86
CA LEU A 41 32.82 -12.92 -4.71
C LEU A 41 33.58 -12.96 -3.37
N PRO A 42 33.18 -12.14 -2.37
CA PRO A 42 33.78 -12.18 -1.04
C PRO A 42 33.47 -13.49 -0.32
N GLN A 43 34.35 -13.91 0.59
CA GLN A 43 34.09 -15.08 1.45
C GLN A 43 32.79 -14.92 2.24
N ASP A 44 32.62 -13.74 2.86
CA ASP A 44 31.38 -13.23 3.46
C ASP A 44 31.46 -11.70 3.45
N GLY A 45 30.59 -11.03 2.71
CA GLY A 45 30.66 -9.58 2.56
C GLY A 45 29.50 -8.99 1.79
N ASN A 46 29.43 -7.66 1.75
CA ASN A 46 28.46 -6.93 0.95
C ASN A 46 29.02 -6.64 -0.45
N VAL A 47 28.21 -6.81 -1.50
CA VAL A 47 28.61 -6.53 -2.89
C VAL A 47 27.87 -5.35 -3.52
N LEU A 48 27.06 -4.60 -2.76
CA LEU A 48 26.22 -3.50 -3.27
C LEU A 48 27.03 -2.43 -4.01
N ASP A 49 28.21 -2.06 -3.48
CA ASP A 49 29.09 -1.07 -4.10
C ASP A 49 29.86 -1.62 -5.30
N ALA A 50 29.87 -2.94 -5.50
CA ALA A 50 30.56 -3.60 -6.61
C ALA A 50 29.63 -3.95 -7.78
N ILE A 51 28.32 -3.67 -7.66
CA ILE A 51 27.34 -3.87 -8.73
C ILE A 51 27.16 -2.54 -9.47
N PRO A 52 27.22 -2.52 -10.82
CA PRO A 52 26.90 -1.33 -11.59
C PRO A 52 25.50 -0.82 -11.24
N GLN A 53 25.41 0.43 -10.77
CA GLN A 53 24.14 1.07 -10.41
C GLN A 53 23.73 2.05 -11.51
N SER A 54 22.52 1.89 -12.03
CA SER A 54 21.86 2.92 -12.81
C SER A 54 20.99 3.74 -11.86
N GLN A 55 21.23 5.05 -11.76
CA GLN A 55 20.32 5.95 -11.06
C GLN A 55 19.11 6.18 -11.95
N VAL A 56 17.98 5.62 -11.55
CA VAL A 56 16.67 5.98 -12.10
C VAL A 56 16.12 7.08 -11.19
N GLU A 57 15.69 8.21 -11.75
CA GLU A 57 15.06 9.27 -10.97
C GLU A 57 13.90 8.67 -10.15
N ALA A 58 13.96 8.87 -8.84
CA ALA A 58 12.88 8.49 -7.94
C ALA A 58 11.61 9.19 -8.42
N ALA A 59 10.49 8.45 -8.47
CA ALA A 59 9.21 9.12 -8.70
C ALA A 59 8.97 10.13 -7.58
N ASP A 60 8.48 11.30 -7.94
CA ASP A 60 7.76 12.18 -7.02
C ASP A 60 6.45 11.47 -6.66
N VAL A 61 6.54 10.51 -5.74
CA VAL A 61 5.39 10.04 -4.98
C VAL A 61 4.92 11.27 -4.21
N GLY A 62 3.77 11.82 -4.61
CA GLY A 62 3.22 13.06 -4.06
C GLY A 62 3.31 13.12 -2.53
N PRO A 63 3.22 14.33 -1.96
CA PRO A 63 3.90 14.71 -0.73
C PRO A 63 3.88 13.61 0.33
N GLU A 64 5.06 13.07 0.64
CA GLU A 64 5.32 12.26 1.83
C GLU A 64 5.10 13.14 3.08
N GLU A 65 3.85 13.42 3.43
CA GLU A 65 3.51 13.99 4.74
C GLU A 65 3.41 12.88 5.79
N ASP A 66 4.44 12.06 5.92
CA ASP A 66 4.65 11.20 7.08
C ASP A 66 6.13 11.27 7.50
N GLN A 67 6.56 12.45 7.99
CA GLN A 67 7.87 12.66 8.63
C GLN A 67 8.02 11.89 9.99
N GLU A 68 7.19 10.88 10.26
CA GLU A 68 7.04 10.22 11.57
C GLU A 68 7.48 8.73 11.59
N ALA A 69 8.51 8.39 10.83
CA ALA A 69 9.33 7.24 11.18
C ALA A 69 10.54 7.71 12.02
N GLU A 70 10.76 7.10 13.20
CA GLU A 70 12.12 7.09 13.77
C GLU A 70 13.12 6.66 12.69
N PRO A 71 14.41 7.03 12.76
CA PRO A 71 15.43 6.60 11.80
C PRO A 71 15.69 5.09 11.93
N ASP A 72 14.70 4.29 11.55
CA ASP A 72 14.81 2.86 11.33
C ASP A 72 15.36 2.67 9.93
N LEU A 73 16.37 1.81 9.85
CA LEU A 73 17.03 1.35 8.62
C LEU A 73 16.03 1.23 7.47
N GLU A 74 16.16 2.12 6.48
CA GLU A 74 15.45 2.16 5.21
C GLU A 74 15.15 0.74 4.70
N ASP A 75 13.87 0.37 4.70
CA ASP A 75 13.34 -0.82 4.04
C ASP A 75 11.81 -0.65 4.00
N GLU A 76 11.33 0.35 3.25
CA GLU A 76 9.90 0.52 2.97
C GLU A 76 9.37 -0.66 2.15
N ALA A 77 8.11 -1.01 2.38
CA ALA A 77 7.43 -2.01 1.57
C ALA A 77 7.14 -1.43 0.18
N ALA A 78 7.90 -1.86 -0.84
CA ALA A 78 7.63 -1.44 -2.21
C ALA A 78 6.26 -1.93 -2.67
N VAL A 79 5.30 -1.00 -2.84
CA VAL A 79 4.09 -1.23 -3.62
C VAL A 79 4.41 -0.74 -5.04
N PRO A 80 4.22 -1.56 -6.09
CA PRO A 80 4.49 -1.09 -7.45
C PRO A 80 3.56 0.08 -7.79
N ASP A 81 4.14 1.21 -8.16
CA ASP A 81 3.40 2.25 -8.85
C ASP A 81 3.00 1.73 -10.24
N LEU A 82 1.73 1.88 -10.58
CA LEU A 82 1.15 1.42 -11.84
C LEU A 82 0.83 2.59 -12.78
N LEU A 83 1.20 3.81 -12.40
CA LEU A 83 1.17 4.97 -13.27
C LEU A 83 2.38 4.90 -14.21
N ALA A 84 2.10 4.96 -15.52
CA ALA A 84 3.16 5.02 -16.52
C ALA A 84 3.91 6.35 -16.34
N LYS A 85 5.23 6.26 -16.13
CA LYS A 85 6.09 7.44 -16.06
C LYS A 85 6.40 7.95 -17.45
N ASP A 86 6.71 9.24 -17.59
CA ASP A 86 7.10 9.83 -18.88
C ASP A 86 8.30 9.11 -19.50
N THR A 87 9.27 8.69 -18.67
CA THR A 87 10.42 7.87 -19.09
C THR A 87 10.03 6.48 -19.60
N GLU A 88 9.01 5.84 -19.02
CA GLU A 88 8.50 4.55 -19.49
C GLU A 88 7.71 4.69 -20.79
N LEU A 89 6.97 5.80 -20.95
CA LEU A 89 6.27 6.14 -22.18
C LEU A 89 7.23 6.44 -23.33
N ASP A 90 8.33 7.14 -23.05
CA ASP A 90 9.37 7.45 -24.03
C ASP A 90 10.16 6.20 -24.45
N ALA A 91 10.47 5.30 -23.52
CA ALA A 91 11.03 3.99 -23.85
C ALA A 91 10.08 3.17 -24.74
N LEU A 92 8.78 3.22 -24.45
CA LEU A 92 7.75 2.55 -25.26
C LEU A 92 7.64 3.16 -26.66
N ARG A 93 7.76 4.49 -26.78
CA ARG A 93 7.81 5.21 -28.07
C ARG A 93 9.03 4.80 -28.89
N SER A 94 10.22 4.71 -28.28
CA SER A 94 11.45 4.26 -28.96
C SER A 94 11.34 2.82 -29.48
N ILE A 95 10.82 1.90 -28.65
CA ILE A 95 10.55 0.50 -29.07
C ILE A 95 9.53 0.45 -30.22
N LEU A 96 8.50 1.29 -30.16
CA LEU A 96 7.48 1.40 -31.22
C LEU A 96 7.98 2.14 -32.46
N ALA A 97 9.02 2.97 -32.38
CA ALA A 97 9.67 3.58 -33.54
C ALA A 97 10.59 2.59 -34.28
N GLY A 98 10.94 1.47 -33.64
CA GLY A 98 11.86 0.47 -34.21
C GLY A 98 13.34 0.87 -34.09
N GLU A 99 13.64 1.80 -33.19
CA GLU A 99 15.01 2.10 -32.78
C GLU A 99 15.58 0.87 -32.06
N SER A 100 16.81 0.49 -32.41
CA SER A 100 17.43 -0.70 -31.80
C SER A 100 17.76 -0.40 -30.33
N GLU A 101 17.59 -1.38 -29.44
CA GLU A 101 18.05 -1.28 -28.05
C GLU A 101 19.56 -0.99 -27.93
N ALA A 102 20.33 -1.06 -29.04
CA ALA A 102 21.75 -0.73 -29.05
C ALA A 102 22.05 0.78 -29.06
N ASP A 103 21.09 1.64 -29.43
CA ASP A 103 21.29 3.11 -29.42
C ASP A 103 20.69 3.80 -28.19
N SER A 104 19.96 3.07 -27.34
CA SER A 104 19.62 3.49 -25.98
C SER A 104 20.72 3.09 -24.99
N GLU A 105 21.99 3.24 -25.39
CA GLU A 105 23.02 3.49 -24.40
C GLU A 105 22.71 4.85 -23.79
N LEU A 106 21.95 4.83 -22.69
CA LEU A 106 21.70 5.96 -21.80
C LEU A 106 23.07 6.44 -21.31
N SER A 107 23.70 7.29 -22.12
CA SER A 107 25.07 7.75 -21.99
C SER A 107 25.10 8.76 -20.85
N THR A 108 25.12 8.24 -19.64
CA THR A 108 25.30 9.02 -18.41
C THR A 108 26.76 8.92 -18.03
N SER A 109 27.40 10.08 -17.95
CA SER A 109 28.83 10.24 -17.70
C SER A 109 29.19 9.74 -16.29
N PHE A 110 29.93 8.64 -16.20
CA PHE A 110 30.45 8.14 -14.94
C PHE A 110 31.74 8.88 -14.54
N GLN A 111 31.72 9.55 -13.39
CA GLN A 111 32.96 9.82 -12.67
C GLN A 111 33.46 8.49 -12.08
N ALA A 112 34.44 7.90 -12.74
CA ALA A 112 35.12 6.69 -12.31
C ALA A 112 35.79 6.90 -10.94
N GLN A 113 35.13 6.48 -9.86
CA GLN A 113 35.85 5.97 -8.71
C GLN A 113 36.12 4.50 -8.97
N ALA A 114 37.40 4.16 -9.15
CA ALA A 114 37.88 2.81 -9.37
C ALA A 114 37.56 1.92 -8.15
N GLN A 115 36.36 1.37 -8.09
CA GLN A 115 36.01 0.24 -7.26
C GLN A 115 35.91 -1.00 -8.18
N HIS A 116 36.42 -2.14 -7.72
CA HIS A 116 36.38 -3.40 -8.46
C HIS A 116 34.92 -3.77 -8.76
N GLU A 117 34.46 -3.53 -9.99
CA GLU A 117 33.13 -3.93 -10.44
C GLU A 117 33.08 -5.45 -10.64
N LEU A 118 32.01 -6.09 -10.13
CA LEU A 118 31.74 -7.50 -10.38
C LEU A 118 31.40 -7.71 -11.85
N GLN A 119 32.07 -8.66 -12.49
CA GLN A 119 31.72 -9.05 -13.85
C GLN A 119 30.40 -9.83 -13.84
N LEU A 120 29.34 -9.21 -14.38
CA LEU A 120 28.03 -9.83 -14.49
C LEU A 120 28.05 -11.02 -15.48
N PRO A 121 27.24 -12.08 -15.25
CA PRO A 121 27.07 -13.19 -16.18
C PRO A 121 26.70 -12.73 -17.59
N ASN A 122 27.13 -13.46 -18.60
CA ASN A 122 26.72 -13.19 -19.98
C ASN A 122 25.19 -13.35 -20.10
N ILE A 123 24.51 -12.33 -20.64
CA ILE A 123 23.08 -12.35 -20.87
C ILE A 123 22.82 -12.81 -22.30
N ARG A 124 21.88 -13.73 -22.48
CA ARG A 124 21.44 -14.15 -23.82
C ARG A 124 20.81 -12.96 -24.54
N HIS A 125 21.22 -12.70 -25.78
CA HIS A 125 20.66 -11.62 -26.61
C HIS A 125 19.19 -11.79 -26.99
N THR A 126 18.68 -13.03 -27.06
CA THR A 126 17.27 -13.31 -27.36
C THR A 126 16.47 -13.50 -26.06
N PRO A 127 15.48 -12.65 -25.77
CA PRO A 127 14.60 -12.81 -24.61
C PRO A 127 13.83 -14.14 -24.63
N ILE A 128 13.53 -14.68 -23.45
CA ILE A 128 12.65 -15.85 -23.32
C ILE A 128 11.20 -15.37 -23.35
N ASN A 129 10.39 -16.00 -24.19
CA ASN A 129 8.96 -15.69 -24.26
C ASN A 129 8.24 -16.21 -23.01
N GLU A 130 7.67 -15.30 -22.22
CA GLU A 130 6.99 -15.65 -20.97
C GLU A 130 5.60 -16.29 -21.12
N PHE A 131 5.07 -16.34 -22.34
CA PHE A 131 3.66 -16.70 -22.57
C PHE A 131 3.45 -18.02 -23.30
N ASN A 132 4.47 -18.57 -23.97
CA ASN A 132 4.34 -19.77 -24.79
C ASN A 132 4.48 -21.08 -23.98
N ARG A 133 4.54 -20.99 -22.63
CA ARG A 133 4.66 -22.11 -21.67
C ARG A 133 5.77 -23.12 -22.00
N SER A 134 6.72 -22.77 -22.86
CA SER A 134 7.78 -23.68 -23.29
C SER A 134 8.96 -23.74 -22.33
N HIS A 135 9.07 -22.75 -21.44
CA HIS A 135 10.12 -22.66 -20.44
C HIS A 135 9.50 -22.49 -19.05
N ALA A 136 10.05 -23.20 -18.06
CA ALA A 136 9.66 -23.11 -16.66
C ALA A 136 10.28 -21.87 -16.00
N LEU A 137 9.84 -20.69 -16.42
CA LEU A 137 10.47 -19.41 -16.07
C LEU A 137 10.53 -19.14 -14.58
N LEU A 138 9.50 -19.52 -13.80
CA LEU A 138 9.52 -19.28 -12.36
C LEU A 138 10.57 -20.15 -11.69
N SER A 139 10.71 -21.41 -12.13
CA SER A 139 11.76 -22.30 -11.62
C SER A 139 13.17 -21.82 -11.98
N LEU A 140 13.35 -21.30 -13.20
CA LEU A 140 14.62 -20.76 -13.67
C LEU A 140 14.99 -19.42 -13.00
N ALA A 141 14.01 -18.57 -12.71
CA ALA A 141 14.27 -17.27 -12.09
C ALA A 141 14.41 -17.38 -10.56
N PHE A 142 13.75 -18.36 -9.94
CA PHE A 142 13.71 -18.55 -8.49
C PHE A 142 14.17 -19.96 -8.07
N PRO A 143 15.42 -20.34 -8.38
CA PRO A 143 15.93 -21.68 -8.04
C PRO A 143 15.90 -21.97 -6.53
N CYS A 144 15.95 -20.94 -5.68
CA CYS A 144 15.81 -21.10 -4.23
C CYS A 144 14.37 -21.47 -3.78
N LEU A 145 13.35 -21.13 -4.59
CA LEU A 145 11.96 -21.51 -4.36
C LEU A 145 11.62 -22.85 -5.03
N PHE A 146 12.30 -23.16 -6.13
CA PHE A 146 12.13 -24.36 -6.95
C PHE A 146 13.44 -25.15 -7.11
N PRO A 147 14.04 -25.68 -6.02
CA PRO A 147 15.39 -26.26 -6.06
C PRO A 147 15.57 -27.42 -7.04
N ASP A 148 14.51 -28.20 -7.29
CA ASP A 148 14.52 -29.34 -8.21
C ASP A 148 13.84 -29.02 -9.56
N GLY A 149 13.46 -27.77 -9.80
CA GLY A 149 12.77 -27.34 -11.02
C GLY A 149 11.36 -27.91 -11.20
N ARG A 150 10.73 -28.33 -10.10
CA ARG A 150 9.38 -28.93 -10.07
C ARG A 150 8.33 -27.95 -9.58
N ALA A 151 7.07 -28.29 -9.81
CA ALA A 151 5.87 -27.54 -9.46
C ALA A 151 5.72 -26.19 -10.17
N ASP A 152 6.51 -25.90 -11.21
CA ASP A 152 6.33 -24.68 -12.02
C ASP A 152 4.96 -24.68 -12.70
N PHE A 153 4.39 -23.50 -12.96
CA PHE A 153 3.13 -23.35 -13.66
C PHE A 153 3.08 -24.08 -15.00
N VAL A 154 4.18 -24.16 -15.75
CA VAL A 154 4.18 -24.82 -17.07
C VAL A 154 4.23 -26.34 -16.99
N GLU A 155 4.47 -26.92 -15.81
CA GLU A 155 4.54 -28.37 -15.64
C GLU A 155 3.20 -29.04 -16.03
N PRO A 156 3.22 -30.14 -16.82
CA PRO A 156 2.01 -30.87 -17.17
C PRO A 156 1.23 -31.33 -15.93
N ARG A 157 -0.09 -31.15 -15.96
CA ARG A 157 -0.99 -31.53 -14.87
C ARG A 157 -2.22 -32.27 -15.42
N LEU A 158 -2.77 -33.16 -14.59
CA LEU A 158 -4.01 -33.87 -14.90
C LEU A 158 -5.20 -32.92 -15.12
N ARG A 159 -5.22 -31.78 -14.41
CA ARG A 159 -6.23 -30.73 -14.53
C ARG A 159 -5.54 -29.42 -14.86
N SER A 160 -6.06 -28.70 -15.84
CA SER A 160 -5.61 -27.35 -16.15
C SER A 160 -5.88 -26.42 -14.97
N ILE A 161 -4.92 -25.57 -14.65
CA ILE A 161 -5.07 -24.51 -13.65
C ILE A 161 -4.80 -23.16 -14.32
N ASP A 162 -5.48 -22.13 -13.85
CA ASP A 162 -5.21 -20.76 -14.27
C ASP A 162 -3.98 -20.21 -13.56
N TYR A 163 -3.24 -19.32 -14.24
CA TYR A 163 -2.03 -18.73 -13.68
C TYR A 163 -2.30 -17.96 -12.40
N LYS A 164 -3.45 -17.29 -12.32
CA LYS A 164 -3.91 -16.60 -11.12
C LYS A 164 -4.03 -17.55 -9.94
N ASP A 165 -4.70 -18.69 -10.12
CA ASP A 165 -4.91 -19.68 -9.05
C ASP A 165 -3.59 -20.30 -8.60
N TYR A 166 -2.68 -20.54 -9.54
CA TYR A 166 -1.32 -20.98 -9.24
C TYR A 166 -0.54 -19.99 -8.36
N VAL A 167 -0.52 -18.70 -8.74
CA VAL A 167 0.18 -17.66 -7.96
C VAL A 167 -0.48 -17.48 -6.59
N GLU A 168 -1.82 -17.47 -6.53
CA GLU A 168 -2.55 -17.41 -5.27
C GLU A 168 -2.22 -18.58 -4.34
N HIS A 169 -2.08 -19.79 -4.89
CA HIS A 169 -1.66 -20.96 -4.14
C HIS A 169 -0.21 -20.82 -3.65
N ALA A 170 0.72 -20.40 -4.52
CA ALA A 170 2.12 -20.18 -4.13
C ALA A 170 2.23 -19.15 -3.00
N MET A 171 1.49 -18.05 -3.08
CA MET A 171 1.43 -17.00 -2.05
C MET A 171 0.85 -17.47 -0.72
N ARG A 172 0.09 -18.56 -0.70
CA ARG A 172 -0.50 -19.19 0.50
C ARG A 172 0.20 -20.49 0.88
N TRP A 173 1.37 -20.77 0.30
CA TRP A 173 2.12 -21.98 0.59
C TRP A 173 2.48 -22.03 2.09
N HIS A 174 2.41 -23.22 2.69
CA HIS A 174 2.37 -23.43 4.14
C HIS A 174 3.53 -22.80 4.93
N ASP A 175 4.73 -22.69 4.35
CA ASP A 175 5.90 -22.09 5.00
C ASP A 175 6.16 -20.62 4.62
N GLY A 176 5.30 -20.05 3.76
CA GLY A 176 5.37 -18.67 3.30
C GLY A 176 6.56 -18.34 2.40
N ARG A 177 7.37 -19.31 1.94
CA ARG A 177 8.62 -19.03 1.19
C ARG A 177 8.43 -18.11 -0.01
N PHE A 178 7.35 -18.29 -0.77
CA PHE A 178 7.03 -17.48 -1.94
C PHE A 178 6.63 -16.06 -1.55
N ALA A 179 5.75 -15.94 -0.55
CA ALA A 179 5.23 -14.66 -0.10
C ALA A 179 6.26 -13.83 0.69
N ARG A 180 7.27 -14.48 1.27
CA ARG A 180 8.40 -13.84 1.96
C ARG A 180 9.55 -13.50 1.01
N HIS A 181 9.58 -14.09 -0.18
CA HIS A 181 10.65 -13.82 -1.14
C HIS A 181 10.61 -12.34 -1.57
N PRO A 182 11.76 -11.65 -1.62
CA PRO A 182 11.82 -10.22 -1.88
C PRO A 182 11.27 -9.86 -3.26
N THR A 183 11.59 -10.65 -4.29
CA THR A 183 11.27 -10.31 -5.69
C THR A 183 10.18 -11.17 -6.34
N PHE A 184 9.83 -12.32 -5.77
CA PHE A 184 8.90 -13.27 -6.41
C PHE A 184 7.52 -12.65 -6.57
N ARG A 185 7.05 -11.94 -5.54
CA ARG A 185 5.75 -11.27 -5.51
C ARG A 185 5.61 -10.29 -6.67
N PHE A 186 6.64 -9.49 -6.92
CA PHE A 186 6.66 -8.51 -7.99
C PHE A 186 6.72 -9.17 -9.37
N VAL A 187 7.56 -10.20 -9.55
CA VAL A 187 7.62 -10.94 -10.82
C VAL A 187 6.29 -11.62 -11.11
N ALA A 188 5.72 -12.34 -10.15
CA ALA A 188 4.44 -13.01 -10.30
C ALA A 188 3.30 -12.03 -10.59
N PHE A 189 3.26 -10.90 -9.88
CA PHE A 189 2.28 -9.84 -10.11
C PHE A 189 2.43 -9.20 -11.50
N ASN A 190 3.65 -8.83 -11.90
CA ASN A 190 3.92 -8.22 -13.20
C ASN A 190 3.62 -9.18 -14.36
N THR A 191 4.01 -10.46 -14.25
CA THR A 191 3.66 -11.48 -15.24
C THR A 191 2.14 -11.68 -15.32
N LEU A 192 1.43 -11.66 -14.19
CA LEU A 192 -0.04 -11.73 -14.18
C LEU A 192 -0.67 -10.51 -14.88
N MET A 193 -0.19 -9.30 -14.60
CA MET A 193 -0.66 -8.06 -15.24
C MET A 193 -0.40 -8.06 -16.75
N ARG A 194 0.80 -8.42 -17.19
CA ARG A 194 1.13 -8.55 -18.63
C ARG A 194 0.31 -9.63 -19.32
N SER A 195 0.04 -10.74 -18.64
CA SER A 195 -0.84 -11.81 -19.15
C SER A 195 -2.28 -11.32 -19.38
N GLN A 196 -2.83 -10.57 -18.41
CA GLN A 196 -4.16 -9.96 -18.53
C GLN A 196 -4.18 -8.93 -19.66
N ALA A 197 -3.21 -8.03 -19.71
CA ALA A 197 -3.08 -7.03 -20.78
C ALA A 197 -3.03 -7.70 -22.15
N ARG A 198 -2.15 -8.69 -22.34
CA ARG A 198 -2.05 -9.44 -23.60
C ARG A 198 -3.35 -10.13 -23.99
N SER A 199 -4.06 -10.73 -23.04
CA SER A 199 -5.35 -11.37 -23.30
C SER A 199 -6.39 -10.36 -23.79
N ARG A 200 -6.46 -9.17 -23.17
CA ARG A 200 -7.37 -8.09 -23.57
C ARG A 200 -6.99 -7.48 -24.91
N SER A 201 -5.71 -7.25 -25.17
CA SER A 201 -5.24 -6.77 -26.47
C SER A 201 -5.57 -7.77 -27.59
N ARG A 202 -5.35 -9.07 -27.38
CA ARG A 202 -5.74 -10.11 -28.35
C ARG A 202 -7.23 -10.12 -28.64
N PHE A 203 -8.04 -9.95 -27.60
CA PHE A 203 -9.49 -9.87 -27.76
C PHE A 203 -9.91 -8.63 -28.56
N PHE A 204 -9.34 -7.46 -28.24
CA PHE A 204 -9.58 -6.22 -28.98
C PHE A 204 -9.24 -6.38 -30.46
N VAL A 205 -8.03 -6.83 -30.79
CA VAL A 205 -7.58 -7.00 -32.19
C VAL A 205 -8.53 -7.94 -32.94
N LYS A 206 -8.85 -9.11 -32.36
CA LYS A 206 -9.78 -10.05 -33.00
C LYS A 206 -11.18 -9.45 -33.23
N GLN A 207 -11.68 -8.65 -32.29
CA GLN A 207 -12.97 -7.99 -32.42
C GLN A 207 -12.94 -6.86 -33.46
N HIS A 208 -11.86 -6.10 -33.49
CA HIS A 208 -11.64 -5.02 -34.44
C HIS A 208 -11.54 -5.56 -35.86
N ASP A 209 -10.65 -6.52 -36.11
CA ASP A 209 -10.44 -7.14 -37.42
C ASP A 209 -11.70 -7.86 -37.96
N GLY A 210 -12.58 -8.31 -37.06
CA GLY A 210 -13.86 -8.92 -37.42
C GLY A 210 -14.96 -7.92 -37.79
N ARG A 211 -14.80 -6.62 -37.47
CA ARG A 211 -15.80 -5.57 -37.71
C ARG A 211 -15.32 -4.45 -38.63
N GLN A 212 -14.00 -4.27 -38.71
CA GLN A 212 -13.32 -3.18 -39.41
C GLN A 212 -12.08 -3.75 -40.12
N GLN A 213 -11.35 -2.88 -40.81
CA GLN A 213 -10.08 -3.29 -41.42
C GLN A 213 -9.04 -3.65 -40.34
N PRO A 214 -8.13 -4.61 -40.62
CA PRO A 214 -7.06 -4.96 -39.70
C PRO A 214 -6.21 -3.75 -39.34
N LEU A 215 -5.98 -3.58 -38.05
CA LEU A 215 -5.21 -2.45 -37.53
C LEU A 215 -3.70 -2.69 -37.75
N THR A 216 -3.01 -1.75 -38.40
CA THR A 216 -1.55 -1.87 -38.60
C THR A 216 -0.75 -1.23 -37.45
N ARG A 217 0.53 -1.60 -37.35
CA ARG A 217 1.45 -1.01 -36.36
C ARG A 217 1.60 0.49 -36.59
N GLU A 218 1.71 0.91 -37.85
CA GLU A 218 1.89 2.30 -38.25
C GLU A 218 0.68 3.15 -37.87
N GLN A 219 -0.54 2.62 -38.02
CA GLN A 219 -1.76 3.30 -37.60
C GLN A 219 -1.82 3.49 -36.08
N LEU A 220 -1.36 2.51 -35.30
CA LEU A 220 -1.28 2.63 -33.84
C LEU A 220 -0.26 3.69 -33.41
N ILE A 221 0.93 3.70 -34.04
CA ILE A 221 1.97 4.69 -33.77
C ILE A 221 1.44 6.09 -34.10
N GLN A 222 0.88 6.27 -35.30
CA GLN A 222 0.33 7.55 -35.73
C GLN A 222 -0.76 8.05 -34.78
N ALA A 223 -1.65 7.16 -34.31
CA ALA A 223 -2.67 7.52 -33.34
C ALA A 223 -2.10 7.94 -31.98
N LEU A 224 -0.99 7.34 -31.53
CA LEU A 224 -0.32 7.73 -30.29
C LEU A 224 0.44 9.06 -30.43
N GLU A 225 1.05 9.32 -31.58
CA GLU A 225 1.76 10.57 -31.88
C GLU A 225 0.81 11.75 -32.05
N HIS A 226 -0.36 11.51 -32.66
CA HIS A 226 -1.38 12.53 -32.92
C HIS A 226 -2.59 12.32 -32.00
N SER A 227 -2.35 12.12 -30.70
CA SER A 227 -3.43 11.83 -29.74
C SER A 227 -4.48 12.93 -29.61
N GLU A 228 -4.19 14.13 -30.14
CA GLU A 228 -5.13 15.26 -30.21
C GLU A 228 -6.20 15.09 -31.30
N ASP A 229 -5.94 14.26 -32.32
CA ASP A 229 -6.89 14.03 -33.40
C ASP A 229 -8.12 13.26 -32.89
N PRO A 230 -9.36 13.68 -33.22
CA PRO A 230 -10.57 13.02 -32.72
C PRO A 230 -10.66 11.52 -33.06
N GLU A 231 -10.19 11.14 -34.25
CA GLU A 231 -10.18 9.73 -34.69
C GLU A 231 -9.13 8.90 -33.94
N ALA A 232 -7.93 9.46 -33.76
CA ALA A 232 -6.88 8.84 -32.97
C ALA A 232 -7.31 8.65 -31.51
N GLN A 233 -7.91 9.69 -30.91
CA GLN A 233 -8.44 9.65 -29.56
C GLN A 233 -9.59 8.63 -29.43
N ALA A 234 -10.46 8.50 -30.44
CA ALA A 234 -11.51 7.48 -30.46
C ALA A 234 -10.93 6.06 -30.48
N LEU A 235 -9.89 5.82 -31.28
CA LEU A 235 -9.17 4.55 -31.32
C LEU A 235 -8.50 4.24 -29.97
N ILE A 236 -7.74 5.18 -29.41
CA ILE A 236 -7.08 5.04 -28.09
C ILE A 236 -8.12 4.74 -27.01
N ASN A 237 -9.22 5.49 -26.98
CA ASN A 237 -10.31 5.29 -26.01
C ASN A 237 -10.95 3.90 -26.18
N SER A 238 -11.10 3.41 -27.42
CA SER A 238 -11.63 2.07 -27.68
C SER A 238 -10.72 0.98 -27.09
N ILE A 239 -9.40 1.11 -27.24
CA ILE A 239 -8.39 0.20 -26.67
C ILE A 239 -8.42 0.27 -25.14
N ALA A 240 -8.37 1.49 -24.58
CA ALA A 240 -8.33 1.71 -23.13
C ALA A 240 -9.55 1.12 -22.40
N ARG A 241 -10.72 1.09 -23.02
CA ARG A 241 -11.93 0.44 -22.46
C ARG A 241 -11.73 -1.05 -22.19
N HIS A 242 -10.91 -1.75 -22.97
CA HIS A 242 -10.64 -3.17 -22.74
C HIS A 242 -9.69 -3.40 -21.54
N ALA A 243 -8.94 -2.38 -21.11
CA ALA A 243 -8.06 -2.43 -19.95
C ALA A 243 -8.76 -2.20 -18.60
N VAL A 244 -10.05 -1.83 -18.59
CA VAL A 244 -10.85 -1.55 -17.39
C VAL A 244 -10.87 -2.70 -16.36
N SER A 245 -10.67 -3.95 -16.81
CA SER A 245 -10.61 -5.12 -15.93
C SER A 245 -9.27 -5.32 -15.21
N ILE A 246 -8.22 -4.59 -15.61
CA ILE A 246 -6.87 -4.71 -15.05
C ILE A 246 -6.77 -3.78 -13.85
N ARG A 247 -6.77 -4.36 -12.65
CA ARG A 247 -6.80 -3.61 -11.38
C ARG A 247 -5.58 -2.69 -11.24
N GLY A 248 -5.81 -1.50 -10.69
CA GLY A 248 -4.76 -0.51 -10.44
C GLY A 248 -4.43 0.39 -11.63
N THR A 249 -4.86 0.04 -12.85
CA THR A 249 -4.67 0.89 -14.02
C THR A 249 -5.60 2.11 -14.04
N ARG A 250 -5.23 3.17 -14.77
CA ARG A 250 -6.08 4.37 -14.96
C ARG A 250 -7.49 4.04 -15.49
N PRO A 251 -7.68 3.17 -16.50
CA PRO A 251 -9.02 2.77 -16.94
C PRO A 251 -9.86 2.08 -15.85
N PHE A 252 -9.23 1.25 -15.00
CA PHE A 252 -9.90 0.63 -13.86
C PHE A 252 -10.38 1.69 -12.86
N TRP A 253 -9.54 2.66 -12.50
CA TRP A 253 -9.90 3.72 -11.56
C TRP A 253 -10.93 4.69 -12.14
N ASN A 254 -10.87 4.99 -13.45
CA ASN A 254 -11.90 5.76 -14.13
C ASN A 254 -13.26 5.07 -14.05
N LYS A 255 -13.32 3.74 -14.26
CA LYS A 255 -14.55 2.98 -14.03
C LYS A 255 -15.00 3.07 -12.57
N LYS A 256 -14.09 2.91 -11.60
CA LYS A 256 -14.44 3.03 -10.17
C LYS A 256 -15.01 4.40 -9.80
N ARG A 257 -14.52 5.47 -10.43
CA ARG A 257 -15.08 6.82 -10.31
C ARG A 257 -16.48 6.90 -10.91
N GLN A 258 -16.67 6.38 -12.13
CA GLN A 258 -17.99 6.34 -12.78
C GLN A 258 -19.01 5.50 -11.98
N ASP A 259 -18.58 4.37 -11.42
CA ASP A 259 -19.40 3.58 -10.50
C ASP A 259 -19.83 4.46 -9.31
N LEU A 260 -18.92 5.22 -8.71
CA LEU A 260 -19.24 6.11 -7.60
C LEU A 260 -20.15 7.29 -7.99
N GLU A 261 -19.94 7.90 -9.15
CA GLU A 261 -20.82 8.93 -9.72
C GLU A 261 -22.24 8.38 -9.90
N ALA A 262 -22.38 7.15 -10.38
CA ALA A 262 -23.66 6.48 -10.52
C ALA A 262 -24.31 6.20 -9.14
N TYR A 263 -23.55 5.81 -8.13
CA TYR A 263 -24.07 5.67 -6.76
C TYR A 263 -24.60 7.02 -6.25
N ALA A 264 -23.81 8.09 -6.37
CA ALA A 264 -24.23 9.42 -5.93
C ALA A 264 -25.49 9.91 -6.67
N TYR A 265 -25.59 9.64 -7.97
CA TYR A 265 -26.76 10.02 -8.78
C TYR A 265 -28.02 9.24 -8.39
N ASN A 266 -27.92 7.92 -8.19
CA ASN A 266 -29.09 7.06 -7.98
C ASN A 266 -29.50 6.92 -6.51
N LEU A 267 -28.53 7.00 -5.58
CA LEU A 267 -28.74 6.78 -4.15
C LEU A 267 -28.66 8.08 -3.34
N GLY A 268 -28.24 9.19 -3.95
CA GLY A 268 -28.07 10.48 -3.29
C GLY A 268 -26.84 10.52 -2.36
N CYS A 269 -26.88 11.41 -1.38
CA CYS A 269 -25.79 11.62 -0.43
C CYS A 269 -25.63 10.40 0.51
N PRO A 270 -24.42 9.83 0.64
CA PRO A 270 -24.17 8.75 1.59
C PRO A 270 -24.33 9.23 3.03
N GLY A 271 -24.76 8.35 3.92
CA GLY A 271 -24.95 8.65 5.34
C GLY A 271 -23.63 8.81 6.10
N ALA A 272 -22.58 8.11 5.67
CA ALA A 272 -21.25 8.27 6.27
C ALA A 272 -20.11 8.01 5.28
N PHE A 273 -19.03 8.79 5.44
CA PHE A 273 -17.70 8.43 4.97
C PHE A 273 -16.89 7.90 6.16
N ILE A 274 -16.40 6.66 6.07
CA ILE A 274 -15.66 6.01 7.16
C ILE A 274 -14.33 5.49 6.61
N THR A 275 -13.25 5.81 7.33
CA THR A 275 -11.93 5.25 7.07
C THR A 275 -11.59 4.24 8.15
N PHE A 276 -11.13 3.05 7.73
CA PHE A 276 -10.64 2.00 8.62
C PHE A 276 -9.13 1.86 8.46
N SER A 277 -8.41 1.99 9.58
CA SER A 277 -6.98 1.72 9.70
C SER A 277 -6.72 0.58 10.69
N PRO A 278 -5.67 -0.23 10.48
CA PRO A 278 -5.35 -1.32 11.38
C PRO A 278 -4.47 -0.88 12.53
N ALA A 279 -4.71 -1.43 13.73
CA ALA A 279 -3.71 -1.44 14.80
C ALA A 279 -2.80 -2.68 14.66
N ASP A 280 -2.19 -2.81 13.47
CA ASP A 280 -1.46 -3.99 13.03
C ASP A 280 -0.26 -4.35 13.92
N LEU A 281 0.35 -3.37 14.61
CA LEU A 281 1.41 -3.61 15.59
C LEU A 281 0.95 -4.32 16.88
N HIS A 282 -0.36 -4.30 17.17
CA HIS A 282 -0.89 -4.68 18.48
C HIS A 282 -1.86 -5.86 18.45
N TRP A 283 -2.55 -6.07 17.34
CA TRP A 283 -3.63 -7.07 17.26
C TRP A 283 -3.14 -8.50 17.45
N ARG A 284 -3.43 -9.08 18.62
CA ARG A 284 -3.23 -10.51 18.86
C ARG A 284 -3.91 -11.39 17.79
N SER A 285 -5.09 -11.00 17.30
CA SER A 285 -5.80 -11.72 16.24
C SER A 285 -5.05 -11.77 14.91
N LEU A 286 -4.12 -10.83 14.68
CA LEU A 286 -3.22 -10.87 13.54
C LEU A 286 -2.03 -11.79 13.83
N TYR A 287 -1.37 -11.59 14.98
CA TYR A 287 -0.13 -12.30 15.30
C TYR A 287 -0.30 -13.81 15.53
N GLN A 288 -1.49 -14.28 15.91
CA GLN A 288 -1.79 -15.72 15.96
C GLN A 288 -1.64 -16.43 14.59
N HIS A 289 -1.63 -15.67 13.49
CA HIS A 289 -1.39 -16.19 12.14
C HIS A 289 0.05 -15.99 11.67
N MET A 290 0.88 -15.27 12.43
CA MET A 290 2.28 -15.00 12.09
C MET A 290 3.19 -16.14 12.59
N PRO A 291 4.35 -16.35 11.97
CA PRO A 291 5.39 -17.17 12.58
C PRO A 291 5.86 -16.53 13.90
N GLN A 292 6.39 -17.35 14.81
CA GLN A 292 6.87 -16.89 16.13
C GLN A 292 5.77 -16.31 17.02
N TYR A 293 4.52 -16.79 16.89
CA TYR A 293 3.42 -16.31 17.73
C TYR A 293 3.67 -16.54 19.23
N ASP A 294 4.23 -17.70 19.61
CA ASP A 294 4.52 -18.00 21.02
C ASP A 294 5.58 -17.05 21.58
N ASP A 295 6.64 -16.76 20.82
CA ASP A 295 7.65 -15.76 21.17
C ASP A 295 7.00 -14.37 21.33
N TRP A 296 6.08 -14.01 20.44
CA TRP A 296 5.34 -12.74 20.49
C TRP A 296 4.46 -12.63 21.72
N LEU A 297 3.81 -13.73 22.12
CA LEU A 297 2.97 -13.80 23.30
C LEU A 297 3.79 -13.68 24.59
N ALA A 298 4.98 -14.31 24.63
CA ALA A 298 5.89 -14.28 25.77
C ALA A 298 6.70 -12.98 25.91
N ALA A 299 6.91 -12.24 24.82
CA ALA A 299 7.71 -11.02 24.79
C ALA A 299 7.13 -9.89 25.67
N THR A 300 8.03 -9.07 26.24
CA THR A 300 7.68 -7.79 26.87
C THR A 300 7.15 -6.80 25.82
N GLU A 301 6.49 -5.72 26.24
CA GLU A 301 5.89 -4.77 25.29
C GLU A 301 6.89 -4.16 24.28
N PRO A 302 8.08 -3.69 24.67
CA PRO A 302 9.07 -3.17 23.71
C PRO A 302 9.59 -4.24 22.74
N GLU A 303 9.88 -5.43 23.25
CA GLU A 303 10.33 -6.57 22.44
C GLU A 303 9.26 -7.01 21.46
N ARG A 304 8.00 -7.05 21.92
CA ARG A 304 6.84 -7.37 21.11
C ARG A 304 6.65 -6.36 19.99
N MET A 305 6.81 -5.06 20.24
CA MET A 305 6.74 -4.04 19.19
C MET A 305 7.86 -4.22 18.15
N ALA A 306 9.09 -4.51 18.56
CA ALA A 306 10.19 -4.77 17.63
C ALA A 306 9.94 -6.04 16.80
N LEU A 307 9.42 -7.11 17.43
CA LEU A 307 9.02 -8.34 16.77
C LEU A 307 7.85 -8.09 15.79
N SER A 308 6.84 -7.34 16.21
CA SER A 308 5.70 -6.91 15.41
C SER A 308 6.13 -6.26 14.09
N ARG A 309 7.02 -5.25 14.15
CA ARG A 309 7.58 -4.57 12.96
C ARG A 309 8.29 -5.56 12.03
N ARG A 310 9.12 -6.45 12.60
CA ARG A 310 9.84 -7.46 11.82
C ARG A 310 8.90 -8.44 11.13
N LEU A 311 7.88 -8.94 11.84
CA LEU A 311 6.93 -9.92 11.32
C LEU A 311 6.04 -9.33 10.23
N LEU A 312 5.59 -8.08 10.38
CA LEU A 312 4.81 -7.37 9.36
C LEU A 312 5.60 -7.23 8.05
N ARG A 313 6.86 -6.77 8.13
CA ARG A 313 7.73 -6.63 6.96
C ARG A 313 8.01 -7.96 6.27
N GLN A 314 8.19 -9.04 7.04
CA GLN A 314 8.45 -10.36 6.48
C GLN A 314 7.19 -11.01 5.92
N ASN A 315 6.01 -10.75 6.49
CA ASN A 315 4.76 -11.43 6.15
C ASN A 315 3.62 -10.45 5.80
N PRO A 316 3.82 -9.52 4.85
CA PRO A 316 2.82 -8.49 4.55
C PRO A 316 1.53 -9.08 3.96
N HIS A 317 1.61 -10.24 3.31
CA HIS A 317 0.46 -10.99 2.80
C HIS A 317 -0.51 -11.42 3.91
N ILE A 318 0.00 -11.81 5.09
CA ILE A 318 -0.82 -12.19 6.24
C ILE A 318 -1.53 -10.96 6.80
N ALA A 319 -0.80 -9.85 6.94
CA ALA A 319 -1.36 -8.57 7.40
C ALA A 319 -2.47 -8.06 6.49
N ALA A 320 -2.20 -8.02 5.17
CA ALA A 320 -3.18 -7.59 4.17
C ALA A 320 -4.43 -8.48 4.16
N PHE A 321 -4.26 -9.81 4.20
CA PHE A 321 -5.38 -10.73 4.21
C PHE A 321 -6.20 -10.65 5.50
N HIS A 322 -5.53 -10.56 6.65
CA HIS A 322 -6.21 -10.39 7.94
C HIS A 322 -7.01 -9.09 7.97
N PHE A 323 -6.44 -7.96 7.52
CA PHE A 323 -7.17 -6.69 7.45
C PHE A 323 -8.40 -6.80 6.53
N TYR A 324 -8.23 -7.31 5.30
CA TYR A 324 -9.33 -7.54 4.36
C TYR A 324 -10.46 -8.37 4.98
N ARG A 325 -10.13 -9.50 5.62
CA ARG A 325 -11.10 -10.38 6.27
C ARG A 325 -11.77 -9.71 7.46
N ARG A 326 -10.99 -9.05 8.32
CA ARG A 326 -11.49 -8.37 9.52
C ARG A 326 -12.45 -7.24 9.15
N TYR A 327 -12.08 -6.37 8.22
CA TYR A 327 -12.92 -5.30 7.73
C TYR A 327 -14.20 -5.84 7.07
N THR A 328 -14.09 -6.82 6.18
CA THR A 328 -15.26 -7.40 5.50
C THR A 328 -16.26 -7.98 6.51
N LEU A 329 -15.77 -8.75 7.49
CA LEU A 329 -16.61 -9.29 8.57
C LEU A 329 -17.20 -8.19 9.44
N PHE A 330 -16.42 -7.16 9.78
CA PHE A 330 -16.89 -6.04 10.58
C PHE A 330 -18.00 -5.25 9.86
N ARG A 331 -17.82 -4.98 8.56
CA ARG A 331 -18.84 -4.35 7.73
C ARG A 331 -20.12 -5.19 7.72
N ASP A 332 -20.03 -6.45 7.30
CA ASP A 332 -21.20 -7.29 7.04
C ASP A 332 -21.95 -7.67 8.33
N ILE A 333 -21.22 -7.92 9.42
CA ILE A 333 -21.82 -8.41 10.68
C ILE A 333 -22.19 -7.26 11.62
N VAL A 334 -21.39 -6.19 11.66
CA VAL A 334 -21.56 -5.09 12.62
C VAL A 334 -22.15 -3.86 11.96
N LEU A 335 -21.48 -3.27 10.98
CA LEU A 335 -21.91 -1.99 10.40
C LEU A 335 -23.25 -2.11 9.68
N SER A 336 -23.40 -3.12 8.83
CA SER A 336 -24.63 -3.31 8.04
C SER A 336 -25.84 -3.52 8.93
N LYS A 337 -25.69 -4.24 10.05
CA LYS A 337 -26.79 -4.46 11.00
C LYS A 337 -27.06 -3.25 11.90
N LYS A 338 -26.00 -2.57 12.36
CA LYS A 338 -26.13 -1.44 13.29
C LYS A 338 -26.72 -0.21 12.62
N PHE A 339 -26.33 0.05 11.38
CA PHE A 339 -26.68 1.27 10.65
C PHE A 339 -27.61 1.03 9.47
N SER A 340 -28.16 -0.18 9.33
CA SER A 340 -29.05 -0.56 8.22
C SER A 340 -28.48 -0.13 6.86
N ILE A 341 -27.22 -0.53 6.60
CA ILE A 341 -26.52 -0.16 5.37
C ILE A 341 -27.21 -0.87 4.19
N THR A 342 -27.71 -0.09 3.25
CA THR A 342 -28.37 -0.57 2.03
C THR A 342 -27.36 -0.81 0.91
N ASP A 343 -26.41 0.11 0.76
CA ASP A 343 -25.38 0.07 -0.26
C ASP A 343 -24.07 0.68 0.25
N TYR A 344 -22.95 0.33 -0.37
CA TYR A 344 -21.65 0.91 -0.05
C TYR A 344 -20.72 0.94 -1.26
N TRP A 345 -19.78 1.88 -1.25
CA TRP A 345 -18.65 1.93 -2.17
C TRP A 345 -17.37 2.08 -1.35
N ASP A 346 -16.35 1.28 -1.62
CA ASP A 346 -15.08 1.37 -0.90
C ASP A 346 -13.85 1.18 -1.80
N ARG A 347 -12.72 1.69 -1.32
CA ARG A 347 -11.41 1.46 -1.91
C ARG A 347 -10.36 1.17 -0.84
N TYR A 348 -9.34 0.42 -1.23
CA TYR A 348 -8.15 0.21 -0.41
C TYR A 348 -7.04 1.17 -0.84
N GLU A 349 -6.34 1.70 0.15
CA GLU A 349 -5.19 2.58 -0.01
C GLU A 349 -4.06 2.04 0.88
N TRP A 350 -2.81 2.07 0.40
CA TRP A 350 -1.66 1.60 1.19
C TRP A 350 -0.79 2.81 1.49
N GLN A 351 -0.61 3.10 2.79
CA GLN A 351 0.25 4.19 3.26
C GLN A 351 1.71 3.73 3.40
N GLY A 352 2.65 4.65 3.66
CA GLY A 352 4.10 4.46 3.49
C GLY A 352 4.68 3.15 4.06
N ARG A 353 4.27 2.71 5.25
CA ARG A 353 4.73 1.42 5.83
C ARG A 353 4.16 0.16 5.15
N GLY A 354 3.38 0.31 4.09
CA GLY A 354 2.60 -0.74 3.45
C GLY A 354 1.36 -1.14 4.26
N SER A 355 0.89 -0.29 5.19
CA SER A 355 -0.29 -0.58 6.02
C SER A 355 -1.58 -0.26 5.26
N PRO A 356 -2.53 -1.21 5.16
CA PRO A 356 -3.75 -1.03 4.38
C PRO A 356 -4.76 -0.15 5.10
N HIS A 357 -5.34 0.79 4.37
CA HIS A 357 -6.50 1.59 4.76
C HIS A 357 -7.68 1.20 3.87
N ASN A 358 -8.89 1.30 4.42
CA ASN A 358 -10.12 1.21 3.63
C ASN A 358 -10.89 2.51 3.79
N HIS A 359 -11.19 3.18 2.68
CA HIS A 359 -12.03 4.37 2.63
C HIS A 359 -13.36 3.99 2.00
N GLY A 360 -14.45 4.15 2.76
CA GLY A 360 -15.77 3.73 2.34
C GLY A 360 -16.84 4.81 2.48
N LEU A 361 -17.75 4.85 1.53
CA LEU A 361 -19.01 5.59 1.55
C LEU A 361 -20.15 4.60 1.77
N TYR A 362 -21.03 4.91 2.71
CA TYR A 362 -22.08 4.00 3.17
C TYR A 362 -23.44 4.69 3.09
N TRP A 363 -24.37 4.09 2.34
CA TRP A 363 -25.76 4.50 2.29
C TRP A 363 -26.54 3.71 3.34
N MET A 364 -27.34 4.42 4.12
CA MET A 364 -27.98 3.93 5.34
C MET A 364 -29.44 4.36 5.32
N ASP A 365 -30.33 3.45 5.68
CA ASP A 365 -31.73 3.81 5.88
C ASP A 365 -31.87 4.74 7.09
N ASN A 366 -32.73 5.76 6.97
CA ASN A 366 -33.06 6.70 8.06
C ASN A 366 -31.88 7.52 8.61
N CYS A 367 -30.80 7.70 7.83
CA CYS A 367 -29.71 8.60 8.22
C CYS A 367 -30.10 10.07 7.97
N PRO A 368 -29.79 11.01 8.89
CA PRO A 368 -30.00 12.44 8.64
C PRO A 368 -29.17 12.90 7.45
N GLY A 369 -29.74 13.79 6.64
CA GLY A 369 -29.04 14.41 5.52
C GLY A 369 -27.86 15.26 5.99
N ALA A 370 -26.78 15.28 5.19
CA ALA A 370 -25.56 16.01 5.51
C ALA A 370 -25.67 17.54 5.34
N ASP A 371 -26.68 18.02 4.63
CA ASP A 371 -26.79 19.43 4.22
C ASP A 371 -26.97 20.39 5.41
N MET A 372 -27.58 19.92 6.51
CA MET A 372 -27.65 20.64 7.82
C MET A 372 -27.98 22.14 7.70
N GLU A 373 -28.79 22.53 6.70
CA GLU A 373 -28.97 23.93 6.29
C GLU A 373 -29.65 24.77 7.37
N ASP A 374 -30.67 24.21 8.03
CA ASP A 374 -31.42 24.84 9.11
C ASP A 374 -31.10 24.25 10.49
N GLU A 375 -31.57 24.94 11.54
CA GLU A 375 -31.31 24.57 12.92
C GLU A 375 -31.99 23.26 13.32
N ALA A 376 -33.19 22.97 12.80
CA ALA A 376 -33.90 21.74 13.08
C ALA A 376 -33.18 20.53 12.47
N ALA A 377 -32.65 20.66 11.24
CA ALA A 377 -31.85 19.65 10.58
C ALA A 377 -30.55 19.36 11.35
N ARG A 378 -29.88 20.43 11.83
CA ARG A 378 -28.69 20.31 12.71
C ARG A 378 -28.99 19.58 14.00
N ASP A 379 -30.12 19.88 14.62
CA ASP A 379 -30.60 19.25 15.84
C ASP A 379 -30.92 17.76 15.64
N VAL A 380 -31.60 17.42 14.55
CA VAL A 380 -31.85 16.01 14.18
C VAL A 380 -30.53 15.29 13.92
N PHE A 381 -29.60 15.89 13.17
CA PHE A 381 -28.29 15.33 12.92
C PHE A 381 -27.52 15.07 14.22
N ALA A 382 -27.48 16.07 15.12
CA ALA A 382 -26.82 15.98 16.42
C ALA A 382 -27.43 14.88 17.30
N ARG A 383 -28.76 14.78 17.36
CA ARG A 383 -29.44 13.74 18.15
C ARG A 383 -29.18 12.34 17.60
N THR A 384 -29.28 12.16 16.29
CA THR A 384 -29.08 10.85 15.65
C THR A 384 -27.63 10.38 15.83
N TRP A 385 -26.66 11.21 15.47
CA TRP A 385 -25.25 10.82 15.60
C TRP A 385 -24.75 10.83 17.04
N GLY A 386 -25.31 11.69 17.90
CA GLY A 386 -25.00 11.74 19.34
C GLY A 386 -25.36 10.46 20.09
N PHE A 387 -26.31 9.68 19.59
CA PHE A 387 -26.60 8.34 20.12
C PHE A 387 -25.50 7.32 19.79
N HIS A 388 -24.81 7.49 18.66
CA HIS A 388 -23.84 6.52 18.15
C HIS A 388 -22.38 6.88 18.44
N VAL A 389 -22.07 8.17 18.54
CA VAL A 389 -20.71 8.72 18.65
C VAL A 389 -20.62 9.60 19.89
N THR A 390 -19.74 9.22 20.81
CA THR A 390 -19.49 9.95 22.06
C THR A 390 -18.00 10.07 22.32
N ALA A 391 -17.60 11.13 23.03
CA ALA A 391 -16.25 11.34 23.56
C ALA A 391 -16.26 11.19 25.09
N ILE A 392 -16.90 10.12 25.58
CA ILE A 392 -17.04 9.82 27.00
C ILE A 392 -15.94 8.86 27.44
N ASN A 393 -15.10 9.32 28.35
CA ASN A 393 -14.11 8.51 29.04
C ASN A 393 -14.71 8.01 30.37
N PRO A 394 -14.85 6.69 30.61
CA PRO A 394 -15.39 6.18 31.86
C PRO A 394 -14.57 6.60 33.09
N GLU A 395 -13.29 6.91 32.92
CA GLU A 395 -12.38 7.32 34.00
C GLU A 395 -11.38 8.39 33.49
N PRO A 396 -11.81 9.66 33.38
CA PRO A 396 -10.97 10.76 32.83
C PRO A 396 -9.70 11.04 33.63
N SER A 397 -9.75 10.77 34.93
CA SER A 397 -8.64 10.93 35.87
C SER A 397 -7.70 9.73 35.92
N ARG A 398 -7.95 8.67 35.13
CA ARG A 398 -7.10 7.48 35.12
C ARG A 398 -5.66 7.85 34.75
N THR A 399 -4.74 7.47 35.61
CA THR A 399 -3.33 7.35 35.28
C THR A 399 -3.03 5.88 35.02
N MET A 400 -2.32 5.58 33.93
CA MET A 400 -1.90 4.21 33.64
C MET A 400 -0.95 3.74 34.76
N PRO A 401 -1.34 2.75 35.58
CA PRO A 401 -0.48 2.18 36.62
C PRO A 401 0.77 1.55 35.99
N GLN A 402 1.89 1.59 36.72
CA GLN A 402 3.08 0.84 36.34
C GLN A 402 2.77 -0.66 36.30
N GLY A 403 3.17 -1.32 35.20
CA GLY A 403 2.92 -2.75 34.98
C GLY A 403 1.57 -3.09 34.34
N GLU A 404 0.70 -2.11 34.07
CA GLU A 404 -0.51 -2.34 33.30
C GLU A 404 -0.17 -2.63 31.83
N GLY A 405 -0.35 -3.88 31.40
CA GLY A 405 -0.04 -4.31 30.03
C GLY A 405 -0.95 -3.70 28.97
N ASN A 406 -0.49 -3.71 27.72
CA ASN A 406 -1.24 -3.15 26.59
C ASN A 406 -2.61 -3.84 26.38
N PRO A 407 -3.74 -3.13 26.54
CA PRO A 407 -5.07 -3.69 26.41
C PRO A 407 -5.43 -4.18 24.99
N LEU A 408 -4.67 -3.78 23.97
CA LEU A 408 -4.88 -4.25 22.59
C LEU A 408 -4.23 -5.61 22.29
N SER A 409 -3.35 -6.07 23.18
CA SER A 409 -2.54 -7.29 22.96
C SER A 409 -3.15 -8.57 23.55
N VAL A 410 -4.28 -8.45 24.22
CA VAL A 410 -5.00 -9.59 24.81
C VAL A 410 -5.88 -10.29 23.78
N ASP A 411 -6.41 -11.47 24.13
CA ASP A 411 -7.48 -12.08 23.34
C ASP A 411 -8.83 -11.44 23.70
N PRO A 412 -9.48 -10.70 22.78
CA PRO A 412 -10.75 -10.03 23.04
C PRO A 412 -11.93 -10.99 23.27
N LEU A 413 -11.81 -12.28 22.90
CA LEU A 413 -12.86 -13.28 23.17
C LEU A 413 -12.72 -13.92 24.55
N SER A 414 -11.52 -13.86 25.13
CA SER A 414 -11.23 -14.41 26.46
C SER A 414 -11.59 -13.46 27.61
N ILE A 415 -11.87 -12.18 27.31
CA ILE A 415 -12.05 -11.13 28.31
C ILE A 415 -13.35 -10.38 28.01
N GLU A 416 -14.20 -10.25 29.02
CA GLU A 416 -15.44 -9.50 28.94
C GLU A 416 -15.18 -8.00 28.73
N MET A 417 -16.01 -7.35 27.91
CA MET A 417 -15.95 -5.92 27.69
C MET A 417 -16.64 -5.16 28.84
N THR A 418 -15.86 -4.75 29.83
CA THR A 418 -16.31 -3.97 30.99
C THR A 418 -16.01 -2.47 30.84
N PHE A 419 -16.62 -1.62 31.67
CA PHE A 419 -16.28 -0.18 31.72
C PHE A 419 -14.82 0.06 32.07
N LEU A 420 -14.24 -0.77 32.95
CA LEU A 420 -12.81 -0.74 33.24
C LEU A 420 -12.00 -1.00 31.97
N ARG A 421 -12.37 -2.04 31.21
CA ARG A 421 -11.65 -2.37 29.97
C ARG A 421 -11.77 -1.29 28.91
N LEU A 422 -12.97 -0.73 28.74
CA LEU A 422 -13.20 0.41 27.87
C LEU A 422 -12.31 1.59 28.28
N SER A 423 -12.27 1.92 29.58
CA SER A 423 -11.39 2.96 30.14
C SER A 423 -9.91 2.74 29.79
N GLN A 424 -9.40 1.51 29.91
CA GLN A 424 -8.03 1.16 29.54
C GLN A 424 -7.73 1.44 28.06
N ILE A 425 -8.66 1.06 27.18
CA ILE A 425 -8.50 1.23 25.73
C ILE A 425 -8.56 2.71 25.36
N VAL A 426 -9.57 3.45 25.82
CA VAL A 426 -9.75 4.86 25.43
C VAL A 426 -8.65 5.77 25.98
N ASN A 427 -8.22 5.58 27.24
CA ASN A 427 -7.13 6.36 27.83
C ASN A 427 -5.79 6.10 27.15
N ARG A 428 -5.60 4.92 26.55
CA ARG A 428 -4.39 4.58 25.82
C ARG A 428 -4.41 5.05 24.37
N CYS A 429 -5.52 4.85 23.67
CA CYS A 429 -5.60 4.99 22.21
C CYS A 429 -6.31 6.25 21.74
N GLN A 430 -7.28 6.76 22.50
CA GLN A 430 -8.15 7.86 22.05
C GLN A 430 -7.90 9.17 22.77
N ARG A 431 -7.16 9.17 23.88
CA ARG A 431 -6.83 10.39 24.63
C ARG A 431 -5.60 11.07 24.04
N HIS A 432 -5.78 12.28 23.52
CA HIS A 432 -4.75 13.08 22.90
C HIS A 432 -3.67 13.49 23.91
N LYS A 433 -2.41 13.40 23.48
CA LYS A 433 -1.26 13.93 24.19
C LYS A 433 -0.55 14.88 23.25
N CYS A 434 -0.58 16.17 23.57
CA CYS A 434 0.08 17.15 22.73
C CYS A 434 1.57 16.85 22.63
N ASN A 435 2.12 16.83 21.42
CA ASN A 435 3.55 16.79 21.16
C ASN A 435 4.00 18.09 20.48
N THR A 436 5.28 18.41 20.59
CA THR A 436 5.85 19.63 20.01
C THR A 436 6.18 19.50 18.53
N THR A 437 6.21 18.28 18.00
CA THR A 437 6.64 17.94 16.64
C THR A 437 5.49 17.90 15.64
N TYR A 438 4.31 17.47 16.08
CA TYR A 438 3.15 17.21 15.22
C TYR A 438 2.03 18.23 15.46
N CYS A 439 1.47 18.24 16.67
CA CYS A 439 0.19 18.91 16.92
C CYS A 439 0.33 20.35 17.42
N LEU A 440 1.35 20.69 18.22
CA LEU A 440 1.56 22.06 18.69
C LEU A 440 2.19 22.90 17.58
N ARG A 441 1.45 23.89 17.08
CA ARG A 441 1.86 24.79 16.00
C ARG A 441 1.74 26.25 16.45
N VAL A 442 2.57 27.12 15.88
CA VAL A 442 2.51 28.56 16.14
C VAL A 442 1.29 29.16 15.42
N ARG A 443 0.52 29.99 16.11
CA ARG A 443 -0.69 30.61 15.55
C ARG A 443 -0.32 31.67 14.50
N LYS A 444 -0.62 31.42 13.23
CA LYS A 444 -0.56 32.46 12.18
C LYS A 444 -1.79 33.37 12.30
N ARG A 445 -1.60 34.69 12.44
CA ARG A 445 -2.73 35.65 12.48
C ARG A 445 -3.38 35.71 11.10
N THR A 446 -4.69 35.97 11.08
CA THR A 446 -5.63 35.88 9.95
C THR A 446 -5.31 36.72 8.70
N GLY A 447 -4.21 37.48 8.67
CA GLY A 447 -3.75 38.23 7.50
C GLY A 447 -2.89 37.45 6.51
N ASP A 448 -2.34 36.29 6.90
CA ASP A 448 -1.33 35.56 6.10
C ASP A 448 -1.88 34.32 5.36
N LEU A 449 -3.20 34.08 5.41
CA LEU A 449 -3.89 32.91 4.84
C LEU A 449 -3.97 32.88 3.30
N ALA A 450 -3.33 33.82 2.60
CA ALA A 450 -3.35 33.89 1.13
C ALA A 450 -2.17 33.18 0.45
N ARG A 451 -1.30 32.48 1.19
CA ARG A 451 -0.18 31.72 0.62
C ARG A 451 -0.06 30.35 1.26
N ASP A 452 -0.73 29.37 0.67
CA ASP A 452 -0.49 27.95 0.94
C ASP A 452 0.75 27.46 0.17
N MET A 453 1.41 26.43 0.75
CA MET A 453 2.48 25.56 0.23
C MET A 453 3.96 25.87 0.53
N GLU A 454 4.31 26.80 1.44
CA GLU A 454 5.69 26.92 1.97
C GLU A 454 5.70 27.17 3.49
N GLY A 455 5.07 26.27 4.24
CA GLY A 455 4.80 26.46 5.68
C GLY A 455 5.95 26.09 6.63
N ALA A 456 7.00 25.40 6.18
CA ALA A 456 8.06 24.92 7.08
C ALA A 456 9.15 25.98 7.37
N ALA A 457 9.45 26.86 6.40
CA ALA A 457 10.51 27.86 6.53
C ALA A 457 10.08 29.08 7.37
N ALA A 458 8.83 29.53 7.22
CA ALA A 458 8.29 30.66 7.98
C ALA A 458 8.17 30.38 9.50
N ASP A 459 7.98 29.11 9.88
CA ASP A 459 7.92 28.68 11.28
C ASP A 459 9.29 28.79 11.98
N ILE A 460 10.40 28.75 11.24
CA ILE A 460 11.77 28.93 11.74
C ILE A 460 12.04 30.42 12.01
N GLU A 461 11.55 31.32 11.14
CA GLU A 461 11.75 32.76 11.30
C GLU A 461 10.90 33.35 12.44
N ALA A 462 9.66 32.85 12.62
CA ALA A 462 8.79 33.21 13.74
C ALA A 462 9.28 32.69 15.10
N ALA A 463 10.11 31.64 15.12
CA ALA A 463 10.74 31.13 16.34
C ALA A 463 11.78 32.08 16.97
N ASN A 464 12.19 33.14 16.24
CA ASN A 464 13.05 34.21 16.77
C ASN A 464 12.29 35.26 17.60
N VAL A 465 10.96 35.17 17.69
CA VAL A 465 10.18 35.89 18.70
C VAL A 465 10.26 35.12 20.00
N ALA A 466 10.63 35.77 21.11
CA ALA A 466 10.66 35.15 22.43
C ALA A 466 9.25 34.66 22.81
N ASN A 467 9.02 33.36 22.65
CA ASN A 467 7.87 32.59 23.12
C ASN A 467 6.54 32.79 22.33
N PRO A 468 6.44 32.29 21.07
CA PRO A 468 5.18 32.28 20.34
C PRO A 468 4.17 31.33 20.99
N GLU A 469 2.94 31.80 21.23
CA GLU A 469 1.83 30.96 21.71
C GLU A 469 1.60 29.80 20.74
N ARG A 470 1.89 28.57 21.19
CA ARG A 470 1.63 27.34 20.44
C ARG A 470 0.27 26.80 20.82
N GLU A 471 -0.57 26.57 19.82
CA GLU A 471 -1.88 25.96 19.98
C GLU A 471 -1.88 24.58 19.32
N CYS A 472 -2.69 23.67 19.84
CA CYS A 472 -2.86 22.37 19.20
C CYS A 472 -3.71 22.55 17.93
N ARG A 473 -3.17 22.18 16.76
CA ARG A 473 -3.87 22.23 15.46
C ARG A 473 -5.17 21.41 15.39
N PHE A 474 -5.43 20.56 16.39
CA PHE A 474 -6.63 19.75 16.54
C PHE A 474 -7.63 20.30 17.57
N ASP A 475 -7.44 21.54 18.01
CA ASP A 475 -8.27 22.28 18.96
C ASP A 475 -8.31 21.65 20.37
N PHE A 476 -7.21 21.03 20.83
CA PHE A 476 -7.09 20.54 22.20
C PHE A 476 -6.53 21.60 23.17
N PRO A 477 -7.02 21.66 24.43
CA PRO A 477 -8.11 20.85 25.00
C PRO A 477 -9.48 21.30 24.46
N ARG A 478 -10.36 20.34 24.20
CA ARG A 478 -11.71 20.60 23.68
C ARG A 478 -12.69 20.90 24.82
N ALA A 479 -13.64 21.79 24.57
CA ALA A 479 -14.68 22.15 25.53
C ALA A 479 -15.57 20.95 25.88
N LEU A 480 -15.86 20.78 27.17
CA LEU A 480 -16.78 19.75 27.66
C LEU A 480 -18.21 20.06 27.21
N ARG A 481 -19.00 19.00 26.98
CA ARG A 481 -20.38 19.11 26.51
C ARG A 481 -21.22 17.95 27.03
N GLU A 482 -22.38 18.24 27.62
CA GLU A 482 -23.30 17.19 28.08
C GLU A 482 -24.03 16.52 26.92
N LEU A 483 -24.36 17.29 25.88
CA LEU A 483 -25.10 16.83 24.70
C LEU A 483 -24.31 17.08 23.43
N ALA A 484 -24.49 16.18 22.45
CA ALA A 484 -23.95 16.37 21.11
C ALA A 484 -24.64 17.55 20.43
N ALA A 485 -23.89 18.28 19.59
CA ALA A 485 -24.42 19.39 18.82
C ALA A 485 -23.67 19.54 17.49
N VAL A 486 -24.34 20.16 16.52
CA VAL A 486 -23.70 20.62 15.29
C VAL A 486 -23.43 22.11 15.43
N ILE A 487 -22.16 22.49 15.43
CA ILE A 487 -21.74 23.87 15.67
C ILE A 487 -20.85 24.39 14.54
N ARG A 488 -20.90 25.69 14.31
CA ARG A 488 -19.94 26.38 13.44
C ARG A 488 -18.80 26.91 14.30
N LYS A 489 -17.59 26.38 14.10
CA LYS A 489 -16.40 26.90 14.79
C LYS A 489 -15.97 28.24 14.19
N GLU A 490 -15.39 29.10 15.02
CA GLU A 490 -14.83 30.37 14.57
C GLU A 490 -13.78 30.12 13.47
N GLY A 491 -13.85 30.90 12.39
CA GLY A 491 -12.98 30.74 11.22
C GLY A 491 -13.32 29.59 10.28
N ARG A 492 -14.35 28.76 10.55
CA ARG A 492 -14.79 27.69 9.63
C ARG A 492 -16.03 28.10 8.83
N SER A 493 -16.01 27.81 7.53
CA SER A 493 -17.15 28.01 6.63
C SER A 493 -18.24 26.94 6.79
N TYR A 494 -17.90 25.80 7.41
CA TYR A 494 -18.76 24.62 7.53
C TYR A 494 -19.11 24.30 9.00
N TYR A 495 -20.21 23.56 9.17
CA TYR A 495 -20.63 23.02 10.46
C TYR A 495 -19.86 21.75 10.82
N VAL A 496 -19.64 21.53 12.11
CA VAL A 496 -18.93 20.38 12.66
C VAL A 496 -19.79 19.73 13.73
N PHE A 497 -19.91 18.41 13.68
CA PHE A 497 -20.48 17.62 14.76
C PHE A 497 -19.50 17.54 15.95
N GLU A 498 -19.94 18.00 17.11
CA GLU A 498 -19.24 17.82 18.38
C GLU A 498 -20.06 16.89 19.28
N ALA A 499 -19.45 15.77 19.66
CA ALA A 499 -20.08 14.76 20.50
C ALA A 499 -20.19 15.21 21.97
N ALA A 500 -21.08 14.56 22.72
CA ALA A 500 -21.06 14.64 24.18
C ALA A 500 -19.68 14.20 24.72
N ARG A 501 -19.16 14.93 25.70
CA ARG A 501 -17.76 14.91 26.10
C ARG A 501 -17.57 15.27 27.58
N ASN A 502 -16.96 14.35 28.31
CA ASN A 502 -16.57 14.54 29.72
C ASN A 502 -15.04 14.64 29.93
N ASP A 503 -14.25 14.44 28.88
CA ASP A 503 -12.79 14.55 28.91
C ASP A 503 -12.33 15.45 27.75
N SER A 504 -11.66 16.55 28.10
CA SER A 504 -11.23 17.57 27.15
C SER A 504 -10.11 17.08 26.22
N LEU A 505 -9.45 15.97 26.55
CA LEU A 505 -8.38 15.35 25.76
C LEU A 505 -8.86 14.19 24.90
N MET A 506 -10.13 13.78 24.99
CA MET A 506 -10.64 12.68 24.17
C MET A 506 -10.76 13.06 22.69
N ASN A 507 -10.36 12.20 21.77
CA ASN A 507 -10.72 12.40 20.37
C ASN A 507 -12.19 12.00 20.13
N ASN A 508 -12.86 12.66 19.18
CA ASN A 508 -14.22 12.28 18.76
C ASN A 508 -14.24 10.96 17.95
N PHE A 509 -13.07 10.58 17.41
CA PHE A 509 -12.81 9.38 16.62
C PHE A 509 -11.37 8.94 16.91
N ASN A 510 -10.97 7.72 16.55
CA ASN A 510 -9.57 7.32 16.70
C ASN A 510 -8.73 8.04 15.63
N PRO A 511 -7.81 8.97 15.96
CA PRO A 511 -6.83 9.42 14.99
C PRO A 511 -5.96 8.21 14.62
N ALA A 512 -5.76 7.99 13.32
CA ALA A 512 -4.95 6.88 12.82
C ALA A 512 -3.50 6.98 13.32
#